data_AF-A0A183CUM8-F1
#
_entry.id   AF-A0A183CUM8-F1
#
_cell.length_a   1.000
_cell.length_b   1.000
_cell.length_c   1.000
_cell.angle_alpha   90.00
_cell.angle_beta   90.00
_cell.angle_gamma   90.00
#
_symmetry.space_group_name_H-M   'P 1'
#
loop_
_entity.id
_entity.type
_entity.pdbx_description
1 polymer ?
#
loop_
_entity_poly.entity_id
_entity_poly.type
_entity_poly.pdbx_seq_one_letter_code
_entity_poly.pdbx_strand_id
1 'polypeptide(L)'
;MLLPSLFTATTLFTVYRFTINFPNLPYSNELKRPGSAQFVKLSQEISDALNTLLSSIPSHHNVTVRDYRYQQVLGTLVTVEITSRRTEPTIWRLIKRAVRSGHIGRFAVGTDGFEYYTINGH
;
A
#
# COMPACT_ATOMS: atom_id res chain seq x y z
N MET A 1 36.77 9.57 32.68
CA MET A 1 35.96 9.90 31.50
C MET A 1 35.22 8.63 31.05
N LEU A 2 33.90 8.61 31.12
CA LEU A 2 33.05 7.54 30.58
C LEU A 2 32.40 8.07 29.29
N LEU A 3 32.67 7.44 28.15
CA LEU A 3 31.95 7.70 26.90
C LEU A 3 30.52 7.13 27.03
N PRO A 4 29.45 7.87 26.70
CA PRO A 4 28.12 7.29 26.65
C PRO A 4 28.05 6.30 25.48
N SER A 5 27.59 5.09 25.76
CA SER A 5 27.30 4.09 24.72
C SER A 5 26.19 4.61 23.81
N LEU A 6 26.44 4.61 22.50
CA LEU A 6 25.38 4.79 21.50
C LEU A 6 24.50 3.54 21.52
N PHE A 7 23.46 3.52 22.36
CA PHE A 7 22.38 2.56 22.17
C PHE A 7 21.71 2.89 20.84
N THR A 8 22.09 2.16 19.78
CA THR A 8 21.38 2.22 18.51
C THR A 8 20.03 1.55 18.76
N ALA A 9 18.97 2.35 18.92
CA ALA A 9 17.63 1.81 19.03
C ALA A 9 17.21 1.25 17.66
N THR A 10 17.36 -0.06 17.49
CA THR A 10 16.83 -0.82 16.35
C THR A 10 15.31 -0.61 16.29
N THR A 11 14.84 0.21 15.35
CA THR A 11 13.42 0.50 15.21
C THR A 11 12.80 -0.59 14.35
N LEU A 12 12.11 -1.53 14.99
CA LEU A 12 11.35 -2.57 14.30
C LEU A 12 10.18 -1.96 13.52
N PHE A 13 10.00 -2.40 12.28
CA PHE A 13 8.83 -2.04 11.47
C PHE A 13 8.30 -3.26 10.73
N THR A 14 7.02 -3.25 10.42
CA THR A 14 6.37 -4.25 9.57
C THR A 14 5.84 -3.55 8.33
N VAL A 15 6.19 -4.07 7.15
CA VAL A 15 5.65 -3.65 5.87
C VAL A 15 4.61 -4.67 5.43
N TYR A 16 3.39 -4.20 5.22
CA TYR A 16 2.30 -4.94 4.62
C TYR A 16 2.27 -4.60 3.14
N ARG A 17 2.56 -5.56 2.27
CA ARG A 17 2.57 -5.33 0.82
C ARG A 17 1.42 -6.04 0.16
N PHE A 18 0.72 -5.31 -0.70
CA PHE A 18 -0.46 -5.75 -1.40
C PHE A 18 -0.27 -5.52 -2.89
N THR A 19 -0.73 -6.46 -3.71
CA THR A 19 -1.02 -6.21 -5.13
C THR A 19 -2.53 -6.27 -5.29
N ILE A 20 -3.12 -5.19 -5.79
CA ILE A 20 -4.58 -5.03 -5.88
C ILE A 20 -4.93 -4.72 -7.34
N ASN A 21 -5.96 -5.38 -7.86
CA ASN A 21 -6.48 -5.08 -9.19
C ASN A 21 -7.42 -3.86 -9.13
N PHE A 22 -7.18 -2.90 -10.02
CA PHE A 22 -8.03 -1.75 -10.31
C PHE A 22 -8.53 -1.87 -11.77
N PRO A 23 -9.62 -2.61 -12.02
CA PRO A 23 -10.01 -3.02 -13.37
C PRO A 23 -10.41 -1.85 -14.28
N ASN A 24 -10.94 -0.78 -13.70
CA ASN A 24 -11.40 0.40 -14.44
C ASN A 24 -10.34 1.50 -14.52
N LEU A 25 -9.14 1.25 -14.01
CA LEU A 25 -8.07 2.24 -13.99
C LEU A 25 -7.27 2.14 -15.30
N PRO A 26 -7.31 3.16 -16.17
CA PRO A 26 -6.62 3.12 -17.45
C PRO A 26 -5.11 3.12 -17.24
N TYR A 27 -4.43 2.19 -17.91
CA TYR A 27 -2.97 2.10 -17.84
C TYR A 27 -2.31 2.95 -18.93
N SER A 28 -1.39 3.83 -18.53
CA SER A 28 -0.65 4.68 -19.45
C SER A 28 0.87 4.44 -19.35
N ASN A 29 1.62 4.99 -20.30
CA ASN A 29 3.08 4.99 -20.23
C ASN A 29 3.64 5.86 -19.10
N GLU A 30 2.86 6.83 -18.59
CA GLU A 30 3.27 7.62 -17.42
C GLU A 30 3.26 6.77 -16.16
N LEU A 31 2.31 5.84 -16.02
CA LEU A 31 2.25 4.92 -14.86
C LEU A 31 3.42 3.93 -14.80
N LYS A 32 4.12 3.70 -15.91
CA LYS A 32 5.38 2.92 -15.95
C LYS A 32 6.57 3.66 -15.34
N ARG A 33 6.47 4.99 -15.17
CA ARG A 33 7.58 5.86 -14.78
C ARG A 33 7.31 6.44 -13.40
N PRO A 34 7.89 5.88 -12.34
CA PRO A 34 7.84 6.48 -11.01
C PRO A 34 8.24 7.95 -11.07
N GLY A 35 7.44 8.82 -10.45
CA GLY A 35 7.67 10.28 -10.46
C GLY A 35 7.07 11.05 -11.63
N SER A 36 6.47 10.39 -12.62
CA SER A 36 5.66 11.09 -13.63
C SER A 36 4.45 11.77 -12.99
N ALA A 37 3.90 12.79 -13.66
CA ALA A 37 2.77 13.56 -13.14
C ALA A 37 1.56 12.66 -12.85
N GLN A 38 1.18 11.78 -13.79
CA GLN A 38 0.08 10.85 -13.56
C GLN A 38 0.39 9.82 -12.47
N PHE A 39 1.62 9.29 -12.40
CA PHE A 39 2.01 8.35 -11.34
C PHE A 39 1.86 9.00 -9.96
N VAL A 40 2.41 10.19 -9.77
CA VAL A 40 2.39 10.90 -8.48
C VAL A 40 0.95 11.23 -8.08
N LYS A 41 0.18 11.81 -9.01
CA LYS A 41 -1.22 12.18 -8.74
C LYS A 41 -2.06 10.96 -8.34
N LEU A 42 -2.01 9.90 -9.13
CA LEU A 42 -2.82 8.71 -8.88
C LEU A 42 -2.36 7.98 -7.61
N SER A 43 -1.06 7.96 -7.34
CA SER A 43 -0.51 7.37 -6.12
C SER A 43 -0.97 8.11 -4.88
N GLN A 44 -1.05 9.45 -4.94
CA GLN A 44 -1.60 10.26 -3.86
C GLN A 44 -3.07 9.92 -3.63
N GLU A 45 -3.88 9.91 -4.70
CA GLU A 45 -5.33 9.63 -4.59
C GLU A 45 -5.61 8.22 -4.03
N ILE A 46 -4.85 7.20 -4.46
CA ILE A 46 -4.97 5.83 -3.93
C ILE A 46 -4.51 5.78 -2.47
N SER A 47 -3.42 6.47 -2.13
CA SER A 47 -2.92 6.52 -0.76
C SER A 47 -3.91 7.21 0.18
N ASP A 48 -4.56 8.29 -0.25
CA ASP A 48 -5.58 9.00 0.52
C ASP A 48 -6.83 8.13 0.77
N ALA A 49 -7.27 7.39 -0.25
CA ALA A 49 -8.38 6.45 -0.11
C ALA A 49 -8.05 5.33 0.88
N LEU A 50 -6.82 4.82 0.86
CA LEU A 50 -6.35 3.81 1.80
C LEU A 50 -6.16 4.36 3.21
N ASN A 51 -5.60 5.56 3.37
CA ASN A 51 -5.50 6.24 4.66
C ASN A 51 -6.90 6.43 5.28
N THR A 52 -7.90 6.78 4.47
CA THR A 52 -9.29 6.87 4.92
C THR A 52 -9.83 5.52 5.39
N LEU A 53 -9.61 4.45 4.60
CA LEU A 53 -10.00 3.08 4.97
C LEU A 53 -9.35 2.62 6.29
N LEU A 54 -8.11 3.02 6.53
CA LEU A 54 -7.30 2.60 7.66
C LEU A 54 -7.38 3.57 8.85
N SER A 55 -8.16 4.64 8.75
CA SER A 55 -8.29 5.69 9.79
C SER A 55 -8.75 5.16 11.16
N SER A 56 -9.40 3.99 11.20
CA SER A 56 -9.81 3.31 12.44
C SER A 56 -8.65 2.65 13.19
N ILE A 57 -7.47 2.55 12.59
CA ILE A 57 -6.27 1.97 13.21
C ILE A 57 -5.54 3.05 14.01
N PRO A 58 -5.40 2.92 15.34
CA PRO A 58 -4.79 3.95 16.17
C PRO A 58 -3.29 4.17 15.92
N SER A 59 -2.59 3.15 15.41
CA SER A 59 -1.16 3.24 15.14
C SER A 59 -0.86 4.03 13.88
N HIS A 60 0.13 4.92 13.96
CA HIS A 60 0.71 5.57 12.79
C HIS A 60 1.21 4.54 11.78
N HIS A 61 0.70 4.65 10.56
CA HIS A 61 1.12 3.87 9.41
C HIS A 61 1.35 4.80 8.22
N ASN A 62 2.25 4.40 7.33
CA ASN A 62 2.52 5.15 6.10
C ASN A 62 2.15 4.30 4.89
N VAL A 63 1.23 4.81 4.07
CA VAL A 63 0.83 4.17 2.81
C VAL A 63 1.74 4.67 1.69
N THR A 64 2.20 3.77 0.83
CA THR A 64 3.03 4.11 -0.34
C THR A 64 2.66 3.21 -1.51
N VAL A 65 2.30 3.83 -2.63
CA VAL A 65 2.18 3.10 -3.91
C VAL A 65 3.58 2.91 -4.48
N ARG A 66 3.94 1.66 -4.77
CA ARG A 66 5.27 1.29 -5.27
C ARG A 66 5.32 1.19 -6.78
N ASP A 67 4.30 0.59 -7.39
CA ASP A 67 4.32 0.26 -8.80
C ASP A 67 2.91 0.12 -9.39
N TYR A 68 2.82 0.36 -10.68
CA TYR A 68 1.65 0.06 -11.50
C TYR A 68 2.06 -0.89 -12.63
N ARG A 69 1.37 -2.01 -12.73
CA ARG A 69 1.62 -3.01 -13.78
C ARG A 69 0.33 -3.31 -14.53
N TYR A 70 0.39 -3.27 -15.86
CA TYR A 70 -0.70 -3.75 -16.69
C TYR A 70 -0.66 -5.27 -16.83
N GLN A 71 -1.82 -5.90 -16.75
CA GLN A 71 -2.02 -7.31 -17.01
C GLN A 71 -3.24 -7.45 -17.94
N GLN A 72 -3.08 -8.17 -19.05
CA GLN A 72 -4.01 -8.12 -20.20
C GLN A 72 -5.45 -8.53 -19.88
N VAL A 73 -5.66 -9.40 -18.88
CA VAL A 73 -6.98 -9.93 -18.50
C VAL A 73 -7.58 -9.14 -17.34
N LEU A 74 -6.73 -8.74 -16.39
CA LEU A 74 -7.13 -8.18 -15.11
C LEU A 74 -7.25 -6.65 -15.17
N GLY A 75 -6.50 -5.99 -16.05
CA GLY A 75 -6.38 -4.54 -16.11
C GLY A 75 -5.15 -4.05 -15.35
N THR A 76 -5.30 -2.95 -14.60
CA THR A 76 -4.18 -2.34 -13.87
C THR A 76 -4.03 -2.95 -12.48
N LEU A 77 -2.88 -3.56 -12.22
CA LEU A 77 -2.47 -3.99 -10.90
C LEU A 77 -1.65 -2.89 -10.23
N VAL A 78 -1.97 -2.59 -8.97
CA VAL A 78 -1.27 -1.59 -8.17
C VAL A 78 -0.62 -2.28 -6.99
N THR A 79 0.69 -2.08 -6.84
CA THR A 79 1.43 -2.57 -5.67
C THR A 79 1.51 -1.48 -4.62
N VAL A 80 1.00 -1.76 -3.42
CA VAL A 80 0.94 -0.82 -2.30
C VAL A 80 1.65 -1.41 -1.09
N GLU A 81 2.39 -0.57 -0.40
CA GLU A 81 2.99 -0.85 0.89
C GLU A 81 2.37 -0.02 1.99
N ILE A 82 2.22 -0.63 3.15
CA ILE A 82 1.81 0.03 4.37
C ILE A 82 2.84 -0.31 5.42
N THR A 83 3.60 0.70 5.85
CA THR A 83 4.63 0.53 6.88
C THR A 83 4.07 0.92 8.23
N SER A 84 4.15 0.03 9.20
CA SER A 84 3.75 0.27 10.59
C SER A 84 4.93 0.00 11.54
N ARG A 85 5.02 0.74 12.64
CA ARG A 85 6.04 0.52 13.70
C ARG A 85 5.73 -0.67 14.60
N ARG A 86 4.57 -1.29 14.42
CA ARG A 86 4.10 -2.45 15.19
C ARG A 86 3.34 -3.39 14.28
N THR A 87 3.34 -4.67 14.62
CA THR A 87 2.49 -5.64 13.93
C THR A 87 1.03 -5.30 14.15
N GLU A 88 0.32 -4.99 13.07
CA GLU A 88 -1.08 -4.61 13.03
C GLU A 88 -1.87 -5.52 12.06
N PRO A 89 -2.38 -6.68 12.53
CA PRO A 89 -3.15 -7.61 11.70
C PRO A 89 -4.44 -7.02 11.12
N THR A 90 -4.92 -5.90 11.68
CA THR A 90 -6.12 -5.21 11.22
C THR A 90 -5.95 -4.61 9.83
N ILE A 91 -4.73 -4.23 9.43
CA ILE A 91 -4.44 -3.70 8.08
C ILE A 91 -4.86 -4.69 7.00
N TRP A 92 -4.37 -5.93 7.09
CA TRP A 92 -4.75 -7.04 6.19
C TRP A 92 -6.27 -7.22 6.13
N ARG A 93 -6.92 -7.26 7.30
CA ARG A 93 -8.36 -7.52 7.41
C ARG A 93 -9.20 -6.45 6.72
N LEU A 94 -8.87 -5.18 6.92
CA LEU A 94 -9.59 -4.05 6.34
C LEU A 94 -9.41 -3.99 4.82
N ILE A 95 -8.19 -4.18 4.32
CA ILE A 95 -7.92 -4.16 2.88
C ILE A 95 -8.57 -5.35 2.19
N LYS A 96 -8.43 -6.56 2.74
CA LYS A 96 -9.11 -7.75 2.20
C LYS A 96 -10.62 -7.53 2.14
N ARG A 97 -11.22 -6.94 3.18
CA ARG A 97 -12.65 -6.64 3.21
C ARG A 97 -13.03 -5.64 2.10
N ALA A 98 -12.27 -4.56 1.94
CA ALA A 98 -12.52 -3.54 0.93
C ALA A 98 -12.41 -4.10 -0.50
N VAL A 99 -11.37 -4.91 -0.77
CA VAL A 99 -11.19 -5.62 -2.04
C VAL A 99 -12.36 -6.57 -2.31
N ARG A 100 -12.84 -7.31 -1.30
CA ARG A 100 -14.02 -8.19 -1.44
C ARG A 100 -15.33 -7.43 -1.65
N SER A 101 -15.45 -6.20 -1.13
CA SER A 101 -16.60 -5.32 -1.44
C SER A 101 -16.48 -4.61 -2.79
N GLY A 102 -15.36 -4.79 -3.48
CA GLY A 102 -15.13 -4.25 -4.82
C GLY A 102 -14.74 -2.77 -4.87
N HIS A 103 -14.52 -2.11 -3.72
CA HIS A 103 -14.23 -0.67 -3.68
C HIS A 103 -13.22 -0.29 -2.60
N ILE A 104 -12.31 0.62 -2.96
CA ILE A 104 -11.46 1.38 -2.02
C ILE A 104 -11.64 2.87 -2.36
N GLY A 105 -12.36 3.59 -1.50
CA GLY A 105 -12.82 4.95 -1.81
C GLY A 105 -13.63 4.96 -3.11
N ARG A 106 -13.24 5.83 -4.06
CA ARG A 106 -13.88 5.92 -5.39
C ARG A 106 -13.42 4.86 -6.39
N PHE A 107 -12.40 4.08 -6.05
CA PHE A 107 -11.80 3.14 -6.99
C PHE A 107 -12.52 1.80 -6.94
N ALA A 108 -13.00 1.35 -8.09
CA ALA A 108 -13.37 -0.05 -8.27
C ALA A 108 -12.11 -0.91 -8.16
N VAL A 109 -12.17 -1.97 -7.35
CA VAL A 109 -11.08 -2.92 -7.14
C VAL A 109 -11.59 -4.36 -7.26
N GLY A 110 -10.70 -5.29 -7.61
CA GLY A 110 -11.04 -6.69 -7.83
C GLY A 110 -10.21 -7.64 -6.96
N THR A 111 -10.76 -8.82 -6.70
CA THR A 111 -10.05 -9.92 -6.02
C THR A 111 -9.08 -10.65 -6.94
N ASP A 112 -9.22 -10.51 -8.25
CA ASP A 112 -8.38 -11.19 -9.21
C ASP A 112 -6.94 -10.66 -9.17
N GLY A 113 -5.96 -11.57 -9.06
CA GLY A 113 -4.56 -11.19 -8.90
C GLY A 113 -4.25 -10.48 -7.58
N PHE A 114 -5.13 -10.57 -6.58
CA PHE A 114 -4.89 -10.01 -5.26
C PHE A 114 -3.84 -10.82 -4.50
N GLU A 115 -2.74 -10.16 -4.15
CA GLU A 115 -1.63 -10.77 -3.40
C GLU A 115 -1.36 -9.99 -2.11
N TYR A 116 -0.88 -10.69 -1.09
CA TYR A 116 -0.52 -10.11 0.20
C TYR A 116 0.69 -10.81 0.82
N TYR A 117 1.61 -10.02 1.36
CA TYR A 117 2.75 -10.50 2.12
C TYR A 117 3.16 -9.50 3.20
N THR A 118 3.84 -10.02 4.21
CA THR A 118 4.38 -9.26 5.34
C THR A 118 5.90 -9.33 5.32
N ILE A 119 6.56 -8.18 5.42
CA ILE A 119 8.01 -8.07 5.54
C ILE A 119 8.30 -7.43 6.90
N ASN A 120 9.09 -8.11 7.74
CA ASN A 120 9.52 -7.56 9.02
C ASN A 120 10.91 -6.93 8.84
N GLY A 121 11.02 -5.64 9.11
CA GLY A 121 12.27 -4.90 9.17
C GLY A 121 12.88 -4.97 10.57
N HIS A 122 14.17 -5.29 10.61
CA HIS A 122 15.01 -5.21 11.80
C HIS A 122 15.88 -3.95 11.71
#